data_AF-A0A1N7S3Y2-F1
#
_entry.id   AF-A0A1N7S3Y2-F1
#
_cell.length_a   1.000
_cell.length_b   1.000
_cell.length_c   1.000
_cell.angle_alpha   90.00
_cell.angle_beta   90.00
_cell.angle_gamma   90.00
#
_symmetry.space_group_name_H-M   'P 1'
#
loop_
_entity.id
_entity.type
_entity.pdbx_description
1 polymer ?
#
loop_
_entity_poly.entity_id
_entity_poly.type
_entity_poly.pdbx_seq_one_letter_code
_entity_poly.pdbx_strand_id
1 'polypeptide(L)'
;MNTGFVILGQVAASATHIEVACTRCERHGRYRLAKLVASLGADFPMTDHGSEITDCTRRNATSAQVRCDVYFPDLPKNMNGGDPVRPRPDETDDD
;
A
#
# COMPACT_ATOMS: atom_id res chain seq x y z
N MET A 1 11.24 -5.42 19.74
CA MET A 1 10.16 -6.35 19.38
C MET A 1 9.93 -6.22 17.89
N ASN A 2 10.31 -7.22 17.08
CA ASN A 2 9.88 -7.28 15.69
C ASN A 2 8.45 -7.79 15.69
N THR A 3 7.50 -6.87 15.71
CA THR A 3 6.12 -7.18 15.37
C THR A 3 6.11 -7.78 13.97
N GLY A 4 5.66 -9.03 13.82
CA GLY A 4 5.66 -9.78 12.56
C GLY A 4 4.64 -9.28 11.54
N PHE A 5 4.27 -8.01 11.60
CA PHE A 5 3.31 -7.35 10.73
C PHE A 5 3.89 -6.03 10.24
N VAL A 6 3.49 -5.65 9.03
CA VAL A 6 3.94 -4.43 8.36
C VAL A 6 2.94 -3.33 8.65
N ILE A 7 3.41 -2.19 9.13
CA ILE A 7 2.58 -1.00 9.33
C ILE A 7 2.76 0.01 8.19
N LEU A 8 1.75 0.84 7.97
CA LEU A 8 1.71 1.79 6.87
C LEU A 8 2.87 2.80 6.91
N GLY A 9 3.26 3.24 8.11
CA GLY A 9 4.38 4.17 8.29
C GLY A 9 5.71 3.60 7.80
N GLN A 10 5.94 2.30 7.96
CA GLN A 10 7.15 1.63 7.45
C GLN A 10 7.18 1.64 5.93
N VAL A 11 6.04 1.41 5.28
CA VAL A 11 5.91 1.44 3.81
C VAL A 11 6.02 2.88 3.30
N ALA A 12 5.41 3.84 3.99
CA ALA A 12 5.48 5.26 3.64
C ALA A 12 6.90 5.84 3.76
N ALA A 13 7.72 5.26 4.65
CA ALA A 13 9.13 5.62 4.76
C ALA A 13 9.98 5.11 3.58
N SER A 14 9.55 4.03 2.89
CA SER A 14 10.30 3.45 1.78
C SER A 14 9.77 3.79 0.40
N ALA A 15 8.49 4.17 0.28
CA ALA A 15 7.85 4.48 -0.99
C ALA A 15 6.87 5.66 -0.88
N THR A 16 6.62 6.33 -2.02
CA THR A 16 5.61 7.40 -2.10
C THR A 16 4.22 6.89 -2.44
N HIS A 17 4.15 5.78 -3.18
CA HIS A 17 2.92 5.16 -3.63
C HIS A 17 2.96 3.67 -3.38
N ILE A 18 1.78 3.09 -3.22
CA ILE A 18 1.59 1.64 -3.16
C ILE A 18 0.52 1.19 -4.15
N GLU A 19 0.79 0.10 -4.84
CA GLU A 19 -0.19 -0.60 -5.65
C GLU A 19 -1.01 -1.57 -4.80
N VAL A 20 -2.30 -1.61 -5.10
CA VAL A 20 -3.29 -2.45 -4.46
C VAL A 20 -4.05 -3.17 -5.56
N ALA A 21 -4.05 -4.49 -5.51
CA ALA A 21 -4.70 -5.32 -6.51
C ALA A 21 -5.62 -6.35 -5.85
N CYS A 22 -6.68 -6.71 -6.56
CA CYS A 22 -7.61 -7.72 -6.11
C CYS A 22 -7.29 -9.08 -6.72
N THR A 23 -7.37 -10.16 -5.95
CA THR A 23 -6.91 -11.50 -6.39
C THR A 23 -7.75 -12.13 -7.49
N ARG A 24 -9.04 -11.76 -7.60
CA ARG A 24 -10.01 -12.38 -8.53
C ARG A 24 -10.78 -11.37 -9.38
N CYS A 25 -10.54 -10.10 -9.15
CA CYS A 25 -11.24 -8.99 -9.78
C CYS A 25 -10.18 -8.18 -10.54
N GLU A 26 -10.47 -7.64 -11.74
CA GLU A 26 -9.52 -6.78 -12.49
C GLU A 26 -9.26 -5.41 -11.80
N ARG A 27 -9.84 -5.18 -10.63
CA ARG A 27 -9.71 -3.95 -9.87
C ARG A 27 -8.31 -3.84 -9.29
N HIS A 28 -7.62 -2.80 -9.71
CA HIS A 28 -6.32 -2.39 -9.23
C HIS A 28 -6.33 -0.88 -9.01
N GLY A 29 -5.52 -0.39 -8.08
CA GLY A 29 -5.43 1.02 -7.76
C GLY A 29 -4.07 1.36 -7.20
N ARG A 30 -3.67 2.61 -7.39
CA ARG A 30 -2.41 3.15 -6.87
C ARG A 30 -2.71 4.29 -5.92
N TYR A 31 -2.21 4.20 -4.69
CA TYR A 31 -2.53 5.15 -3.63
C TYR A 31 -1.27 5.87 -3.16
N ARG A 32 -1.41 7.16 -2.85
CA ARG A 32 -0.36 7.94 -2.17
C ARG A 32 -0.29 7.52 -0.72
N LEU A 33 0.87 7.03 -0.30
CA LEU A 33 1.09 6.57 1.07
C LEU A 33 0.92 7.70 2.09
N ALA A 34 1.35 8.92 1.77
CA ALA A 34 1.13 10.09 2.63
C ALA A 34 -0.37 10.36 2.90
N LYS A 35 -1.24 10.17 1.90
CA LYS A 35 -2.70 10.35 2.07
C LYS A 35 -3.31 9.22 2.91
N LEU A 36 -2.84 7.99 2.71
CA LEU A 36 -3.26 6.86 3.52
C LEU A 36 -2.85 7.04 4.99
N VAL A 37 -1.60 7.48 5.24
CA VAL A 37 -1.10 7.73 6.61
C VAL A 37 -1.91 8.82 7.28
N ALA A 38 -2.23 9.91 6.56
CA ALA A 38 -3.08 10.98 7.09
C ALA A 38 -4.51 10.52 7.41
N SER A 39 -5.03 9.51 6.69
CA SER A 39 -6.42 9.04 6.84
C SER A 39 -6.55 7.94 7.89
N LEU A 40 -5.58 7.03 7.96
CA LEU A 40 -5.65 5.77 8.73
C LEU A 40 -4.64 5.70 9.88
N GLY A 41 -3.63 6.57 9.88
CA GLY A 41 -2.53 6.56 10.84
C GLY A 41 -1.33 5.72 10.39
N ALA A 42 -0.14 6.07 10.89
CA ALA A 42 1.11 5.40 10.53
C ALA A 42 1.22 3.98 11.11
N ASP A 43 0.60 3.72 12.27
CA ASP A 43 0.60 2.41 12.93
C ASP A 43 -0.44 1.43 12.34
N PHE A 44 -1.18 1.86 11.33
CA PHE A 44 -2.22 1.04 10.73
C PHE A 44 -1.62 -0.17 10.00
N PRO A 45 -2.07 -1.40 10.30
CA PRO A 45 -1.49 -2.61 9.71
C PRO A 45 -1.87 -2.76 8.23
N MET A 46 -0.88 -3.13 7.41
CA MET A 46 -1.09 -3.37 5.97
C MET A 46 -2.02 -4.56 5.68
N THR A 47 -2.20 -5.48 6.63
CA THR A 47 -3.13 -6.62 6.49
C THR A 47 -4.59 -6.20 6.49
N ASP A 48 -4.93 -5.14 7.23
CA ASP A 48 -6.31 -4.66 7.36
C ASP A 48 -6.67 -3.65 6.27
N HIS A 49 -5.65 -3.03 5.66
CA HIS A 49 -5.76 -2.00 4.62
C HIS A 49 -6.59 -2.41 3.43
N GLY A 50 -6.58 -3.69 3.07
CA GLY A 50 -7.28 -4.13 1.89
C GLY A 50 -8.76 -3.74 1.95
N SER A 51 -9.41 -3.91 3.11
CA SER A 51 -10.87 -3.76 3.28
C SER A 51 -11.34 -2.32 3.22
N GLU A 52 -10.50 -1.37 3.61
CA GLU A 52 -10.86 0.05 3.66
C GLU A 52 -10.53 0.80 2.36
N ILE A 53 -9.52 0.33 1.61
CA ILE A 53 -9.08 1.05 0.41
C ILE A 53 -9.78 0.56 -0.87
N THR A 54 -10.35 -0.65 -0.89
CA THR A 54 -10.97 -1.19 -2.12
C THR A 54 -12.48 -1.26 -2.02
N ASP A 55 -13.17 -0.62 -2.96
CA ASP A 55 -14.63 -0.68 -3.12
C ASP A 55 -15.14 -2.03 -3.65
N CYS A 56 -14.38 -3.12 -3.46
CA CYS A 56 -14.69 -4.43 -4.01
C CYS A 56 -15.90 -5.06 -3.31
N THR A 57 -17.07 -5.00 -3.96
CA THR A 57 -18.33 -5.57 -3.46
C THR A 57 -18.22 -7.07 -3.19
N ARG A 58 -17.38 -7.80 -3.94
CA ARG A 58 -17.15 -9.24 -3.76
C ARG A 58 -16.29 -9.57 -2.52
N ARG A 59 -15.70 -8.58 -1.85
CA ARG A 59 -14.95 -8.82 -0.60
C ARG A 59 -15.85 -9.25 0.55
N ASN A 60 -17.05 -8.68 0.62
CA ASN A 60 -18.02 -8.99 1.67
C ASN A 60 -18.86 -10.23 1.36
N ALA A 61 -18.49 -11.02 0.35
CA ALA A 61 -19.17 -12.25 0.04
C ALA A 61 -18.95 -13.29 1.15
N THR A 62 -20.04 -13.89 1.63
CA THR A 62 -20.02 -14.89 2.71
C THR A 62 -19.26 -16.15 2.32
N SER A 63 -19.23 -16.50 1.04
CA SER A 63 -18.57 -17.71 0.55
C SER A 63 -17.14 -17.43 0.08
N ALA A 64 -16.18 -18.10 0.71
CA ALA A 64 -14.75 -17.95 0.44
C ALA A 64 -14.36 -18.24 -1.03
N GLN A 65 -15.16 -19.05 -1.74
CA GLN A 65 -14.96 -19.37 -3.16
C GLN A 65 -15.15 -18.18 -4.11
N VAL A 66 -15.99 -17.20 -3.75
CA VAL A 66 -16.24 -15.99 -4.57
C VAL A 66 -15.72 -14.72 -3.92
N ARG A 67 -15.25 -14.82 -2.67
CA ARG A 67 -14.66 -13.70 -1.93
C ARG A 67 -13.43 -13.17 -2.66
N CYS A 68 -13.42 -11.88 -2.96
CA CYS A 68 -12.24 -11.21 -3.50
C CYS A 68 -11.32 -10.82 -2.31
N ASP A 69 -10.05 -11.21 -2.35
CA ASP A 69 -9.04 -10.75 -1.39
C ASP A 69 -8.19 -9.63 -2.03
N VAL A 70 -7.42 -8.90 -1.23
CA VAL A 70 -6.53 -7.84 -1.71
C VAL A 70 -5.10 -8.14 -1.32
N TYR A 71 -4.21 -7.85 -2.25
CA TYR A 71 -2.78 -7.95 -2.05
C TYR A 71 -2.08 -6.70 -2.57
N PHE A 72 -0.83 -6.52 -2.14
CA PHE A 72 0.00 -5.37 -2.46
C PHE A 72 1.20 -5.84 -3.30
N PRO A 73 1.14 -5.74 -4.64
CA PRO A 73 2.15 -6.31 -5.53
C PRO A 73 3.57 -5.79 -5.25
N ASP A 74 3.67 -4.50 -4.91
CA ASP A 74 4.95 -3.83 -4.69
C ASP A 74 5.42 -3.83 -3.24
N LEU A 75 4.61 -4.32 -2.30
CA LEU A 75 4.98 -4.34 -0.88
C LEU A 75 6.31 -5.09 -0.61
N PRO A 76 6.57 -6.27 -1.21
CA PRO A 76 7.86 -6.92 -1.05
C PRO A 76 9.04 -6.09 -1.57
N LYS A 77 8.86 -5.36 -2.68
CA LYS A 77 9.89 -4.48 -3.26
C LYS A 77 10.19 -3.30 -2.34
N ASN A 78 9.13 -2.68 -1.83
CA ASN A 78 9.20 -1.53 -0.93
C ASN A 78 9.80 -1.90 0.44
N MET A 79 9.74 -3.17 0.86
CA MET A 79 10.29 -3.61 2.13
C MET A 79 11.66 -4.29 2.04
N ASN A 80 12.01 -4.93 0.92
CA ASN A 80 13.30 -5.61 0.75
C ASN A 80 14.43 -4.67 0.29
N GLY A 81 14.30 -3.35 0.45
CA GLY A 81 15.36 -2.41 0.09
C GLY A 81 15.66 -2.34 -1.41
N GLY A 82 14.64 -2.49 -2.27
CA GLY A 82 14.78 -2.23 -3.70
C GLY A 82 14.90 -0.73 -3.96
N ASP A 83 16.14 -0.25 -4.10
CA ASP A 83 16.63 1.10 -4.39
C ASP A 83 15.94 2.27 -3.65
N PRO A 84 16.66 3.07 -2.83
CA PRO A 84 16.09 4.29 -2.28
C PRO A 84 15.64 5.18 -3.44
N VAL A 85 14.37 5.62 -3.40
CA VAL A 85 13.92 6.75 -4.23
C VAL A 85 14.83 7.92 -3.89
N ARG A 86 15.81 8.18 -4.75
CA ARG A 86 16.60 9.41 -4.68
C ARG A 86 15.62 10.55 -4.93
N PRO A 87 15.45 11.50 -3.98
CA PRO A 87 14.78 12.74 -4.32
C PRO A 87 15.50 13.33 -5.52
N ARG A 88 14.75 13.72 -6.56
CA ARG A 88 15.32 14.51 -7.65
C ARG A 88 15.91 15.76 -6.99
N PRO A 89 17.18 16.12 -7.24
CA PRO A 89 17.66 17.42 -6.81
C PRO A 89 16.72 18.47 -7.40
N ASP A 90 16.16 19.29 -6.52
CA ASP A 90 15.49 20.52 -6.88
C ASP A 90 16.43 21.26 -7.83
N GLU A 91 15.99 21.44 -9.07
CA GLU A 91 16.74 22.12 -10.12
C GLU A 91 16.84 23.57 -9.67
N THR A 92 17.92 23.91 -8.96
CA THR A 92 18.18 25.28 -8.54
C THR A 92 18.22 26.14 -9.80
N ASP A 93 17.29 27.08 -9.88
CA ASP A 93 17.27 28.17 -10.86
C ASP A 93 18.69 28.78 -10.99
N ASP A 94 19.26 28.67 -12.19
CA ASP A 94 20.55 29.22 -12.60
C ASP A 94 20.31 30.62 -13.19
N ASP A 95 20.87 31.64 -12.51
CA ASP A 95 21.13 33.06 -12.84
C ASP A 95 20.01 33.97 -13.41
#